data_AF-A0A7J6QIK1-F1
#
_entry.id   AF-A0A7J6QIK1-F1
#
_cell.length_a   1.000
_cell.length_b   1.000
_cell.length_c   1.000
_cell.angle_alpha   90.00
_cell.angle_beta   90.00
_cell.angle_gamma   90.00
#
_symmetry.space_group_name_H-M   'P 1'
#
loop_
_entity.id
_entity.type
_entity.pdbx_description
1 polymer ?
#
loop_
_entity_poly.entity_id
_entity_poly.type
_entity_poly.pdbx_seq_one_letter_code
_entity_poly.pdbx_strand_id
1 'polypeptide(L)'
;GDLGAHGQVIRMDTAYSFIPTYGYALLGGILVDNQQIWAQIDTGASALIFIWAEWYDAVTHPGASSQLPNGAYGCPHCPVGPITPVIFSDGTTVHIFPHSGTFRIGGKNVDGITFGLVNFQDPPPDVLTPVHSIGLGMAATPGYHSLMDQLQGTVASTTFALYLKSVPNAVRTQGELLLGGGDPTLYKAPFTYVPLKSQQENLVTLGTLQVGTGHKSIGINQPALIDTGTQGLVIPPDHFDATLKAITDQASATAGFKVDCDYIPVLGAC
;
A
#
# COMPACT_ATOMS: atom_id res chain seq x y z
N GLY A 1 0.19 -0.76 -41.71
CA GLY A 1 1.23 -0.21 -40.80
C GLY A 1 1.12 -0.99 -39.53
N ASP A 2 2.21 -1.63 -39.15
CA ASP A 2 2.30 -2.66 -38.10
C ASP A 2 1.71 -2.21 -36.75
N LEU A 3 0.68 -2.92 -36.26
CA LEU A 3 0.05 -2.71 -34.95
C LEU A 3 0.86 -3.47 -33.89
N GLY A 4 2.05 -2.96 -33.60
CA GLY A 4 2.97 -3.54 -32.63
C GLY A 4 2.41 -3.46 -31.20
N ALA A 5 2.16 -4.64 -30.61
CA ALA A 5 2.00 -4.94 -29.18
C ALA A 5 1.28 -3.87 -28.33
N HIS A 6 -0.06 -3.90 -28.31
CA HIS A 6 -0.80 -3.26 -27.22
C HIS A 6 -0.46 -3.98 -25.91
N GLY A 7 0.06 -3.24 -24.92
CA GLY A 7 0.32 -3.78 -23.58
C GLY A 7 -0.93 -4.41 -22.95
N GLN A 8 -0.77 -5.16 -21.87
CA GLN A 8 -1.87 -5.90 -21.23
C GLN A 8 -2.28 -5.28 -19.89
N VAL A 9 -3.52 -5.55 -19.45
CA VAL A 9 -3.92 -5.34 -18.06
C VAL A 9 -3.44 -6.55 -17.25
N ILE A 10 -2.62 -6.28 -16.23
CA ILE A 10 -2.01 -7.30 -15.39
C ILE A 10 -2.78 -7.34 -14.08
N ARG A 11 -3.26 -8.52 -13.72
CA ARG A 11 -3.94 -8.74 -12.44
C ARG A 11 -2.96 -9.25 -11.41
N MET A 12 -3.06 -8.71 -10.22
CA MET A 12 -2.35 -9.14 -9.03
C MET A 12 -3.38 -9.39 -7.94
N ASP A 13 -3.42 -10.62 -7.44
CA ASP A 13 -4.23 -10.95 -6.28
C ASP A 13 -3.74 -10.16 -5.08
N THR A 14 -4.71 -9.67 -4.29
CA THR A 14 -4.42 -8.99 -3.04
C THR A 14 -4.83 -9.83 -1.85
N ALA A 15 -4.08 -9.70 -0.76
CA ALA A 15 -4.31 -10.39 0.49
C ALA A 15 -4.21 -9.39 1.65
N TYR A 16 -5.34 -9.10 2.27
CA TYR A 16 -5.33 -8.36 3.53
C TYR A 16 -4.88 -9.27 4.67
N SER A 17 -3.73 -8.95 5.25
CA SER A 17 -2.96 -9.87 6.09
C SER A 17 -2.45 -9.17 7.33
N PHE A 18 -2.52 -9.84 8.48
CA PHE A 18 -1.91 -9.34 9.71
C PHE A 18 -0.40 -9.62 9.71
N ILE A 19 0.38 -8.57 9.93
CA ILE A 19 1.82 -8.61 10.13
C ILE A 19 2.06 -8.26 11.61
N PRO A 20 2.74 -9.13 12.39
CA PRO A 20 3.01 -8.88 13.81
C PRO A 20 3.61 -7.49 14.04
N THR A 21 3.19 -6.79 15.10
CA THR A 21 3.58 -5.42 15.50
C THR A 21 3.30 -4.29 14.49
N TYR A 22 3.27 -4.55 13.18
CA TYR A 22 2.87 -3.59 12.16
C TYR A 22 1.35 -3.39 12.08
N GLY A 23 0.60 -4.49 12.22
CA GLY A 23 -0.86 -4.50 12.05
C GLY A 23 -1.27 -5.14 10.72
N TYR A 24 -2.47 -4.84 10.25
CA TYR A 24 -2.90 -5.34 8.95
C TYR A 24 -2.15 -4.62 7.81
N ALA A 25 -2.06 -5.26 6.65
CA ALA A 25 -1.53 -4.68 5.42
C ALA A 25 -2.26 -5.27 4.21
N LEU A 26 -2.52 -4.44 3.20
CA LEU A 26 -3.01 -4.90 1.90
C LEU A 26 -1.82 -5.35 1.05
N LEU A 27 -1.58 -6.65 0.98
CA LEU A 27 -0.40 -7.19 0.29
C LEU A 27 -0.74 -7.62 -1.14
N GLY A 28 0.16 -7.34 -2.08
CA GLY A 28 0.18 -7.91 -3.43
C GLY A 28 1.36 -8.87 -3.59
N GLY A 29 1.11 -10.01 -4.22
CA GLY A 29 2.15 -11.00 -4.51
C GLY A 29 3.01 -10.58 -5.70
N ILE A 30 4.33 -10.54 -5.52
CA ILE A 30 5.32 -10.28 -6.57
C ILE A 30 6.32 -11.44 -6.60
N LEU A 31 6.70 -11.86 -7.80
CA LEU A 31 7.82 -12.78 -8.00
C LEU A 31 8.98 -12.01 -8.63
N VAL A 32 10.09 -11.87 -7.89
CA VAL A 32 11.32 -11.19 -8.32
C VAL A 32 12.50 -12.14 -8.18
N ASP A 33 13.25 -12.38 -9.26
CA ASP A 33 14.37 -13.32 -9.31
C ASP A 33 14.02 -14.72 -8.75
N ASN A 34 12.79 -15.17 -9.03
CA ASN A 34 12.17 -16.40 -8.53
C ASN A 34 11.92 -16.44 -7.01
N GLN A 35 12.01 -15.31 -6.32
CA GLN A 35 11.67 -15.14 -4.91
C GLN A 35 10.26 -14.56 -4.81
N GLN A 36 9.37 -15.26 -4.11
CA GLN A 36 8.01 -14.79 -3.87
C GLN A 36 8.03 -13.82 -2.69
N ILE A 37 7.58 -12.59 -2.94
CA ILE A 37 7.46 -11.52 -1.95
C ILE A 37 6.00 -11.08 -1.88
N TRP A 38 5.53 -10.77 -0.68
CA TRP A 38 4.22 -10.16 -0.47
C TRP A 38 4.42 -8.75 0.03
N ALA A 39 4.19 -7.78 -0.85
CA ALA A 39 4.50 -6.38 -0.56
C ALA A 39 3.24 -5.54 -0.45
N GLN A 40 3.25 -4.58 0.47
CA GLN A 40 2.15 -3.67 0.69
C GLN A 40 1.89 -2.85 -0.57
N ILE A 41 0.65 -2.86 -1.03
CA ILE A 41 0.23 -2.01 -2.14
C ILE A 41 0.05 -0.61 -1.57
N ASP A 42 0.90 0.32 -1.97
CA ASP A 42 1.06 1.59 -1.30
C ASP A 42 0.90 2.76 -2.28
N THR A 43 -0.26 3.41 -2.27
CA THR A 43 -0.49 4.62 -3.06
C THR A 43 -0.02 5.91 -2.37
N GLY A 44 0.46 5.81 -1.12
CA GLY A 44 1.08 6.89 -0.35
C GLY A 44 2.58 7.06 -0.62
N ALA A 45 3.27 5.98 -1.01
CA ALA A 45 4.68 5.99 -1.38
C ALA A 45 4.91 5.60 -2.86
N SER A 46 6.01 6.03 -3.46
CA SER A 46 6.33 5.71 -4.86
C SER A 46 7.38 4.63 -5.05
N ALA A 47 8.29 4.44 -4.10
CA ALA A 47 9.41 3.51 -4.27
C ALA A 47 8.95 2.05 -4.14
N LEU A 48 9.51 1.20 -5.00
CA LEU A 48 9.50 -0.24 -4.80
C LEU A 48 10.61 -0.59 -3.80
N ILE A 49 10.24 -1.11 -2.63
CA ILE A 49 11.17 -1.37 -1.52
C ILE A 49 11.00 -2.80 -1.03
N PHE A 50 12.11 -3.53 -0.94
CA PHE A 50 12.16 -4.86 -0.37
C PHE A 50 13.08 -4.95 0.84
N ILE A 51 12.64 -5.71 1.82
CA ILE A 51 13.42 -6.07 3.00
C ILE A 51 14.56 -6.98 2.56
N TRP A 52 15.79 -6.53 2.77
CA TRP A 52 16.98 -7.32 2.47
C TRP A 52 17.18 -8.37 3.57
N ALA A 53 17.14 -9.65 3.19
CA ALA A 53 17.18 -10.77 4.13
C ALA A 53 18.46 -10.75 4.97
N GLU A 54 19.60 -10.44 4.36
CA GLU A 54 20.91 -10.39 5.00
C GLU A 54 21.01 -9.29 6.05
N TRP A 55 20.42 -8.11 5.79
CA TRP A 55 20.34 -7.06 6.81
C TRP A 55 19.42 -7.48 7.95
N TYR A 56 18.23 -7.99 7.63
CA TYR A 56 17.25 -8.38 8.63
C TYR A 56 17.77 -9.47 9.58
N ASP A 57 18.45 -10.48 9.03
CA ASP A 57 19.12 -11.53 9.80
C ASP A 57 20.25 -10.96 10.68
N ALA A 58 21.02 -9.99 10.17
CA ALA A 58 22.14 -9.40 10.89
C ALA A 58 21.70 -8.57 12.11
N VAL A 59 20.57 -7.85 12.00
CA VAL A 59 20.06 -7.00 13.10
C VAL A 59 19.11 -7.73 14.05
N THR A 60 18.57 -8.88 13.64
CA THR A 60 17.63 -9.67 14.44
C THR A 60 18.32 -10.92 15.02
N HIS A 61 18.51 -11.94 14.20
CA HIS A 61 19.36 -13.12 14.43
C HIS A 61 19.44 -13.94 13.13
N PRO A 62 20.45 -14.82 12.96
CA PRO A 62 20.56 -15.66 11.76
C PRO A 62 19.28 -16.44 11.47
N GLY A 63 18.81 -16.40 10.22
CA GLY A 63 17.61 -17.10 9.75
C GLY A 63 16.27 -16.44 10.09
N ALA A 64 16.25 -15.28 10.77
CA ALA A 64 15.02 -14.58 11.13
C ALA A 64 14.16 -14.23 9.90
N SER A 65 14.79 -13.85 8.79
CA SER A 65 14.13 -13.46 7.53
C SER A 65 13.26 -14.58 6.95
N SER A 66 13.61 -15.84 7.17
CA SER A 66 12.81 -17.00 6.73
C SER A 66 11.47 -17.12 7.46
N GLN A 67 11.32 -16.44 8.60
CA GLN A 67 10.11 -16.44 9.43
C GLN A 67 9.21 -15.23 9.14
N LEU A 68 9.65 -14.28 8.31
CA LEU A 68 8.83 -13.13 7.94
C LEU A 68 7.61 -13.60 7.13
N PRO A 69 6.38 -13.29 7.57
CA PRO A 69 5.16 -13.78 6.91
C PRO A 69 4.96 -13.22 5.50
N ASN A 70 5.64 -12.10 5.20
CA ASN A 70 5.65 -11.40 3.92
C ASN A 70 6.88 -11.72 3.05
N GLY A 71 7.74 -12.64 3.50
CA GLY A 71 9.00 -13.00 2.85
C GLY A 71 10.10 -11.97 3.05
N ALA A 72 11.28 -12.23 2.48
CA ALA A 72 12.40 -11.30 2.41
C ALA A 72 13.14 -11.50 1.08
N TYR A 73 13.78 -10.46 0.56
CA TYR A 73 14.60 -10.56 -0.63
C TYR A 73 16.03 -10.97 -0.26
N GLY A 74 16.43 -12.18 -0.65
CA GLY A 74 17.79 -12.68 -0.45
C GLY A 74 18.72 -12.25 -1.57
N CYS A 75 19.85 -11.66 -1.20
CA CYS A 75 20.98 -11.47 -2.10
C CYS A 75 22.30 -11.39 -1.33
N PRO A 76 22.99 -12.53 -1.12
CA PRO A 76 24.15 -12.58 -0.24
C PRO A 76 25.35 -11.79 -0.74
N HIS A 77 25.42 -11.56 -2.05
CA HIS A 77 26.55 -10.94 -2.73
C HIS A 77 26.15 -9.65 -3.46
N CYS A 78 25.00 -9.05 -3.12
CA CYS A 78 24.61 -7.78 -3.71
C CYS A 78 25.53 -6.66 -3.21
N PRO A 79 26.14 -5.86 -4.10
CA PRO A 79 26.93 -4.71 -3.69
C PRO A 79 26.01 -3.67 -3.05
N VAL A 80 26.36 -3.19 -1.86
CA VAL A 80 25.67 -2.08 -1.22
C VAL A 80 26.06 -0.79 -1.94
N GLY A 81 25.10 -0.19 -2.64
CA GLY A 81 25.26 1.07 -3.35
C GLY A 81 25.09 2.31 -2.46
N PRO A 82 24.91 3.51 -3.06
CA PRO A 82 24.55 4.72 -2.33
C PRO A 82 23.27 4.52 -1.52
N ILE A 83 23.29 5.02 -0.28
CA ILE A 83 22.17 4.90 0.65
C ILE A 83 21.23 6.10 0.52
N THR A 84 19.93 5.84 0.46
CA THR A 84 18.88 6.86 0.42
C THR A 84 17.92 6.66 1.60
N PRO A 85 17.70 7.67 2.45
CA PRO A 85 16.66 7.61 3.47
C PRO A 85 15.28 7.82 2.83
N VAL A 86 14.30 7.04 3.26
CA VAL A 86 12.89 7.17 2.94
C VAL A 86 12.15 7.29 4.27
N ILE A 87 11.38 8.36 4.41
CA ILE A 87 10.61 8.66 5.62
C ILE A 87 9.13 8.57 5.25
N PHE A 88 8.41 7.68 5.92
CA PHE A 88 6.98 7.48 5.73
C PHE A 88 6.16 8.43 6.62
N SER A 89 4.89 8.62 6.28
CA SER A 89 3.99 9.53 7.00
C SER A 89 3.66 9.09 8.42
N ASP A 90 3.83 7.80 8.74
CA ASP A 90 3.69 7.24 10.08
C ASP A 90 4.91 7.53 10.98
N GLY A 91 5.96 8.15 10.44
CA GLY A 91 7.21 8.47 11.12
C GLY A 91 8.29 7.39 10.96
N THR A 92 7.97 6.24 10.36
CA THR A 92 8.95 5.17 10.09
C THR A 92 9.99 5.67 9.09
N THR A 93 11.25 5.44 9.39
CA THR A 93 12.37 5.72 8.48
C THR A 93 13.02 4.42 8.06
N VAL A 94 13.21 4.23 6.75
CA VAL A 94 14.05 3.17 6.21
C VAL A 94 15.19 3.78 5.42
N HIS A 95 16.36 3.15 5.46
CA HIS A 95 17.40 3.45 4.49
C HIS A 95 17.46 2.32 3.47
N ILE A 96 17.58 2.70 2.20
CA ILE A 96 17.59 1.78 1.07
C ILE A 96 18.81 2.00 0.19
N PHE A 97 19.31 0.93 -0.43
CA PHE A 97 20.28 0.99 -1.52
C PHE A 97 19.71 0.38 -2.80
N PRO A 98 20.13 0.84 -3.99
CA PRO A 98 19.51 0.42 -5.23
C PRO A 98 19.95 -0.99 -5.62
N HIS A 99 18.99 -1.77 -6.12
CA HIS A 99 19.21 -3.04 -6.78
C HIS A 99 18.28 -3.16 -7.99
N SER A 100 18.53 -4.14 -8.86
CA SER A 100 17.70 -4.40 -10.04
C SER A 100 17.57 -5.90 -10.25
N GLY A 101 16.38 -6.34 -10.62
CA GLY A 101 16.07 -7.76 -10.76
C GLY A 101 15.09 -8.04 -11.90
N THR A 102 14.78 -9.32 -12.06
CA THR A 102 13.83 -9.81 -13.05
C THR A 102 12.49 -10.09 -12.39
N PHE A 103 11.44 -9.41 -12.81
CA PHE A 103 10.10 -9.58 -12.25
C PHE A 103 9.25 -10.45 -13.17
N ARG A 104 8.44 -11.35 -12.59
CA ARG A 104 7.41 -12.07 -13.35
C ARG A 104 6.08 -11.34 -13.23
N ILE A 105 5.69 -10.63 -14.29
CA ILE A 105 4.54 -9.75 -14.32
C ILE A 105 3.63 -10.14 -15.48
N GLY A 106 2.35 -10.43 -15.18
CA GLY A 106 1.39 -10.88 -16.20
C GLY A 106 1.84 -12.13 -16.96
N GLY A 107 2.51 -13.05 -16.27
CA GLY A 107 3.03 -14.30 -16.84
C GLY A 107 4.33 -14.19 -17.64
N LYS A 108 4.91 -12.99 -17.78
CA LYS A 108 6.17 -12.74 -18.51
C LYS A 108 7.27 -12.27 -17.57
N ASN A 109 8.52 -12.52 -17.94
CA ASN A 109 9.67 -11.91 -17.27
C ASN A 109 9.89 -10.50 -17.81
N VAL A 110 10.15 -9.57 -16.90
CA VAL A 110 10.47 -8.16 -17.16
C VAL A 110 11.77 -7.87 -16.42
N ASP A 111 12.85 -7.72 -17.19
CA ASP A 111 14.20 -7.53 -16.65
C ASP A 111 14.46 -6.06 -16.32
N GLY A 112 15.42 -5.81 -15.42
CA GLY A 112 15.95 -4.48 -15.17
C GLY A 112 15.06 -3.55 -14.34
N ILE A 113 14.02 -4.10 -13.69
CA ILE A 113 13.22 -3.35 -12.72
C ILE A 113 14.08 -3.04 -11.50
N THR A 114 14.22 -1.77 -11.17
CA THR A 114 14.96 -1.26 -10.03
C THR A 114 14.08 -1.15 -8.79
N PHE A 115 14.68 -1.43 -7.64
CA PHE A 115 14.04 -1.35 -6.32
C PHE A 115 15.07 -1.05 -5.23
N GLY A 116 14.60 -0.56 -4.09
CA GLY A 116 15.41 -0.33 -2.91
C GLY A 116 15.49 -1.58 -2.04
N LEU A 117 16.69 -1.91 -1.57
CA LEU A 117 16.90 -2.91 -0.53
C LEU A 117 17.15 -2.24 0.81
N VAL A 118 16.31 -2.57 1.79
CA VAL A 118 16.40 -2.01 3.15
C VAL A 118 17.69 -2.43 3.82
N ASN A 119 18.45 -1.47 4.34
CA ASN A 119 19.66 -1.72 5.12
C ASN A 119 19.67 -1.04 6.51
N PHE A 120 18.55 -0.39 6.86
CA PHE A 120 18.30 0.18 8.18
C PHE A 120 16.81 0.50 8.31
N GLN A 121 16.27 0.42 9.52
CA GLN A 121 14.92 0.88 9.87
C GLN A 121 14.91 1.49 11.27
N ASP A 122 14.15 2.57 11.43
CA ASP A 122 13.73 3.15 12.72
C ASP A 122 12.21 3.34 12.72
N PRO A 123 11.46 2.83 13.72
CA PRO A 123 11.94 2.02 14.85
C PRO A 123 12.50 0.64 14.39
N PRO A 124 13.38 0.02 15.18
CA PRO A 124 14.04 -1.23 14.78
C PRO A 124 13.05 -2.41 14.66
N PRO A 125 13.43 -3.50 13.95
CA PRO A 125 12.55 -4.63 13.65
C PRO A 125 11.88 -5.34 14.84
N ASP A 126 12.48 -5.27 16.03
CA ASP A 126 11.92 -5.82 17.27
C ASP A 126 10.77 -4.99 17.84
N VAL A 127 10.71 -3.70 17.49
CA VAL A 127 9.62 -2.79 17.83
C VAL A 127 8.55 -2.80 16.74
N LEU A 128 8.95 -2.69 15.47
CA LEU A 128 8.06 -2.64 14.32
C LEU A 128 8.54 -3.58 13.21
N THR A 129 7.74 -4.60 12.91
CA THR A 129 8.09 -5.55 11.85
C THR A 129 8.14 -4.81 10.50
N PRO A 130 9.24 -4.94 9.75
CA PRO A 130 9.37 -4.29 8.45
C PRO A 130 8.34 -4.82 7.45
N VAL A 131 7.91 -3.95 6.53
CA VAL A 131 6.99 -4.28 5.44
C VAL A 131 7.58 -3.84 4.11
N HIS A 132 7.54 -4.73 3.12
CA HIS A 132 7.88 -4.39 1.73
C HIS A 132 6.85 -3.42 1.16
N SER A 133 7.24 -2.53 0.25
CA SER A 133 6.33 -1.58 -0.39
C SER A 133 6.34 -1.72 -1.91
N ILE A 134 5.15 -1.84 -2.51
CA ILE A 134 4.87 -1.62 -3.92
C ILE A 134 4.38 -0.19 -4.04
N GLY A 135 5.31 0.74 -4.19
CA GLY A 135 4.96 2.14 -4.36
C GLY A 135 4.22 2.40 -5.68
N LEU A 136 3.03 2.98 -5.55
CA LEU A 136 2.12 3.43 -6.60
C LEU A 136 1.78 4.93 -6.48
N GLY A 137 2.40 5.61 -5.51
CA GLY A 137 2.37 7.06 -5.35
C GLY A 137 3.14 7.80 -6.45
N MET A 138 2.81 9.08 -6.63
CA MET A 138 3.36 9.89 -7.72
C MET A 138 4.68 10.60 -7.35
N ALA A 139 4.93 10.88 -6.07
CA ALA A 139 6.12 11.60 -5.61
C ALA A 139 7.36 10.75 -5.81
N ALA A 140 8.22 11.10 -6.77
CA ALA A 140 9.47 10.38 -6.99
C ALA A 140 10.33 10.33 -5.71
N THR A 141 10.72 9.13 -5.30
CA THR A 141 11.83 8.94 -4.37
C THR A 141 13.13 9.14 -5.14
N PRO A 142 14.07 10.01 -4.70
CA PRO A 142 15.29 10.28 -5.45
C PRO A 142 16.06 9.02 -5.82
N GLY A 143 16.25 8.77 -7.12
CA GLY A 143 16.95 7.60 -7.64
C GLY A 143 16.10 6.33 -7.78
N TYR A 144 14.80 6.38 -7.46
CA TYR A 144 13.88 5.25 -7.56
C TYR A 144 12.62 5.64 -8.32
N HIS A 145 12.19 4.76 -9.23
CA HIS A 145 10.97 4.92 -10.01
C HIS A 145 9.85 4.07 -9.44
N SER A 146 8.61 4.52 -9.57
CA SER A 146 7.46 3.69 -9.23
C SER A 146 7.40 2.45 -10.11
N LEU A 147 6.74 1.39 -9.63
CA LEU A 147 6.56 0.19 -10.46
C LEU A 147 5.83 0.55 -11.75
N MET A 148 4.84 1.46 -11.71
CA MET A 148 4.08 1.87 -12.89
C MET A 148 4.94 2.60 -13.93
N ASP A 149 5.90 3.42 -13.51
CA ASP A 149 6.83 4.09 -14.43
C ASP A 149 7.75 3.09 -15.11
N GLN A 150 8.21 2.09 -14.36
CA GLN A 150 9.11 1.06 -14.88
C GLN A 150 8.41 0.06 -15.80
N LEU A 151 7.08 -0.06 -15.70
CA LEU A 151 6.27 -0.93 -16.56
C LEU A 151 5.76 -0.25 -17.83
N GLN A 152 6.12 1.01 -18.09
CA GLN A 152 5.77 1.68 -19.34
C GLN A 152 6.22 0.85 -20.55
N GLY A 153 5.31 0.65 -21.50
CA GLY A 153 5.51 -0.21 -22.67
C GLY A 153 5.27 -1.71 -22.43
N THR A 154 5.17 -2.16 -21.16
CA THR A 154 4.76 -3.52 -20.80
C THR A 154 3.26 -3.61 -20.53
N VAL A 155 2.72 -2.63 -19.79
CA VAL A 155 1.29 -2.52 -19.48
C VAL A 155 0.53 -1.71 -20.53
N ALA A 156 -0.79 -1.92 -20.64
CA ALA A 156 -1.63 -1.28 -21.65
C ALA A 156 -1.72 0.26 -21.50
N SER A 157 -1.58 0.77 -20.26
CA SER A 157 -1.57 2.19 -19.93
C SER A 157 -0.81 2.45 -18.63
N THR A 158 -0.55 3.70 -18.28
CA THR A 158 0.07 4.07 -16.99
C THR A 158 -0.95 4.19 -15.85
N THR A 159 -2.16 3.67 -16.04
CA THR A 159 -3.19 3.66 -15.00
C THR A 159 -3.22 2.32 -14.28
N PHE A 160 -3.62 2.34 -13.01
CA PHE A 160 -3.91 1.15 -12.24
C PHE A 160 -5.29 1.28 -11.57
N ALA A 161 -5.88 0.15 -11.20
CA ALA A 161 -7.14 0.10 -10.49
C ALA A 161 -7.07 -0.92 -9.36
N LEU A 162 -7.66 -0.58 -8.21
CA LEU A 162 -7.74 -1.46 -7.06
C LEU A 162 -9.20 -1.76 -6.75
N TYR A 163 -9.56 -3.04 -6.73
CA TYR A 163 -10.91 -3.51 -6.41
C TYR A 163 -10.85 -4.32 -5.12
N LEU A 164 -11.44 -3.79 -4.05
CA LEU A 164 -11.48 -4.47 -2.75
C LEU A 164 -12.90 -4.91 -2.44
N LYS A 165 -13.05 -6.15 -1.98
CA LYS A 165 -14.31 -6.74 -1.57
C LYS A 165 -14.21 -7.26 -0.14
N SER A 166 -15.06 -6.73 0.73
CA SER A 166 -15.31 -7.37 2.02
C SER A 166 -16.07 -8.68 1.79
N VAL A 167 -15.49 -9.79 2.24
CA VAL A 167 -16.12 -11.12 2.12
C VAL A 167 -16.55 -11.55 3.52
N PRO A 168 -17.86 -11.70 3.78
CA PRO A 168 -18.34 -12.17 5.07
C PRO A 168 -17.71 -13.51 5.44
N ASN A 169 -17.19 -13.63 6.67
CA ASN A 169 -16.53 -14.83 7.22
C ASN A 169 -15.23 -15.26 6.51
N ALA A 170 -14.68 -14.46 5.59
CA ALA A 170 -13.34 -14.70 5.08
C ALA A 170 -12.30 -14.16 6.06
N VAL A 171 -11.21 -14.91 6.23
CA VAL A 171 -10.05 -14.49 7.03
C VAL A 171 -9.33 -13.28 6.40
N ARG A 172 -9.57 -13.01 5.11
CA ARG A 172 -8.87 -11.97 4.33
C ARG A 172 -9.84 -11.22 3.42
N THR A 173 -9.70 -9.90 3.33
CA THR A 173 -10.28 -9.10 2.24
C THR A 173 -9.76 -9.66 0.92
N GLN A 174 -10.67 -9.99 0.01
CA GLN A 174 -10.31 -10.38 -1.35
C GLN A 174 -10.33 -9.14 -2.22
N GLY A 175 -9.34 -9.02 -3.08
CA GLY A 175 -9.31 -7.93 -4.04
C GLY A 175 -8.26 -8.18 -5.09
N GLU A 176 -8.26 -7.32 -6.10
CA GLU A 176 -7.30 -7.39 -7.18
C GLU A 176 -6.76 -5.98 -7.45
N LEU A 177 -5.44 -5.91 -7.63
CA LEU A 177 -4.76 -4.77 -8.22
C LEU A 177 -4.59 -5.05 -9.71
N LEU A 178 -5.08 -4.14 -10.54
CA LEU A 178 -4.95 -4.19 -11.99
C LEU A 178 -3.94 -3.11 -12.40
N LEU A 179 -2.81 -3.53 -12.99
CA LEU A 179 -1.83 -2.62 -13.58
C LEU A 179 -2.07 -2.52 -15.08
N GLY A 180 -2.14 -1.32 -15.63
CA GLY A 180 -2.39 -1.11 -17.06
C GLY A 180 -3.82 -0.72 -17.42
N GLY A 181 -4.74 -0.61 -16.46
CA GLY A 181 -6.13 -0.26 -16.71
C GLY A 181 -7.06 -0.79 -15.61
N GLY A 182 -8.35 -0.88 -15.92
CA GLY A 182 -9.36 -1.47 -15.05
C GLY A 182 -10.22 -2.51 -15.77
N ASP A 183 -11.14 -3.12 -15.04
CA ASP A 183 -12.09 -4.10 -15.57
C ASP A 183 -13.53 -3.62 -15.40
N PRO A 184 -14.26 -3.33 -16.51
CA PRO A 184 -15.68 -2.94 -16.49
C PRO A 184 -16.62 -3.90 -15.77
N THR A 185 -16.24 -5.15 -15.59
CA THR A 185 -17.06 -6.13 -14.86
C THR A 185 -16.96 -5.99 -13.34
N LEU A 186 -15.96 -5.26 -12.84
CA LEU A 186 -15.68 -5.06 -11.41
C LEU A 186 -16.24 -3.75 -10.83
N TYR A 187 -16.88 -2.90 -11.64
CA TYR A 187 -17.52 -1.67 -11.17
C TYR A 187 -18.85 -1.38 -11.87
N LYS A 188 -19.61 -0.43 -11.31
CA LYS A 188 -20.82 0.11 -11.94
C LYS A 188 -20.52 1.51 -12.48
N ALA A 189 -20.70 1.69 -13.78
CA ALA A 189 -20.55 2.98 -14.45
C ALA A 189 -21.74 3.93 -14.16
N PRO A 190 -21.59 5.25 -14.38
CA PRO A 190 -20.38 5.96 -14.81
C PRO A 190 -19.38 6.24 -13.67
N PHE A 191 -18.12 6.47 -14.02
CA PHE A 191 -17.12 6.99 -13.07
C PHE A 191 -17.35 8.46 -12.75
N THR A 192 -17.15 8.81 -11.49
CA THR A 192 -16.96 10.20 -11.06
C THR A 192 -15.48 10.45 -10.90
N TYR A 193 -14.92 11.32 -11.73
CA TYR A 193 -13.52 11.72 -11.63
C TYR A 193 -13.35 12.87 -10.65
N VAL A 194 -12.34 12.77 -9.79
CA VAL A 194 -11.98 13.83 -8.84
C VAL A 194 -10.60 14.34 -9.21
N PRO A 195 -10.41 15.66 -9.40
CA PRO A 195 -9.11 16.21 -9.72
C PRO A 195 -8.16 16.09 -8.53
N LEU A 196 -6.90 15.74 -8.84
CA LEU A 196 -5.83 15.74 -7.86
C LEU A 196 -5.48 17.17 -7.45
N LYS A 197 -5.17 17.36 -6.16
CA LYS A 197 -4.69 18.62 -5.57
C LYS A 197 -3.19 18.83 -5.80
N SER A 198 -2.43 17.74 -5.93
CA SER A 198 -0.99 17.72 -6.10
C SER A 198 -0.59 16.61 -7.08
N GLN A 199 0.52 16.80 -7.80
CA GLN A 199 1.14 15.74 -8.61
C GLN A 199 2.19 14.93 -7.82
N GLN A 200 2.38 15.24 -6.54
CA GLN A 200 3.31 14.52 -5.67
C GLN A 200 2.58 13.46 -4.84
N GLU A 201 1.34 13.71 -4.47
CA GLU A 201 0.58 12.81 -3.60
C GLU A 201 -0.80 12.58 -4.20
N ASN A 202 -1.39 11.43 -3.94
CA ASN A 202 -2.76 11.09 -4.34
C ASN A 202 -3.80 11.87 -3.49
N LEU A 203 -3.63 13.19 -3.41
CA LEU A 203 -4.47 14.10 -2.65
C LEU A 203 -5.67 14.54 -3.48
N VAL A 204 -6.86 14.40 -2.90
CA VAL A 204 -8.10 14.95 -3.43
C VAL A 204 -8.71 15.93 -2.44
N THR A 205 -9.75 16.66 -2.86
CA THR A 205 -10.51 17.50 -1.93
C THR A 205 -11.66 16.69 -1.35
N LEU A 206 -11.65 16.45 -0.04
CA LEU A 206 -12.82 15.89 0.63
C LEU A 206 -13.78 17.04 0.97
N GLY A 207 -14.88 17.15 0.21
CA GLY A 207 -15.84 18.25 0.40
C GLY A 207 -16.54 18.19 1.75
N THR A 208 -17.21 17.08 2.03
CA THR A 208 -18.02 16.87 3.24
C THR A 208 -18.00 15.41 3.67
N LEU A 209 -18.06 15.16 4.97
CA LEU A 209 -18.25 13.81 5.53
C LEU A 209 -19.65 13.72 6.13
N GLN A 210 -20.36 12.63 5.85
CA GLN A 210 -21.65 12.35 6.48
C GLN A 210 -21.65 10.91 6.98
N VAL A 211 -22.02 10.72 8.24
CA VAL A 211 -22.22 9.39 8.81
C VAL A 211 -23.69 9.03 8.61
N GLY A 212 -23.98 7.95 7.88
CA GLY A 212 -25.33 7.45 7.57
C GLY A 212 -26.33 8.57 7.23
N THR A 213 -27.43 8.66 7.96
CA THR A 213 -28.44 9.72 7.81
C THR A 213 -28.26 10.89 8.77
N GLY A 214 -27.17 10.89 9.54
CA GLY A 214 -26.86 11.88 10.55
C GLY A 214 -26.28 13.19 9.98
N HIS A 215 -25.71 13.99 10.89
CA HIS A 215 -25.12 15.29 10.57
C HIS A 215 -24.02 15.17 9.50
N LYS A 216 -24.08 16.05 8.51
CA LYS A 216 -23.06 16.20 7.48
C LYS A 216 -22.05 17.23 7.97
N SER A 217 -20.82 16.81 8.24
CA SER A 217 -19.70 17.69 8.54
C SER A 217 -19.43 18.58 7.33
N ILE A 218 -19.91 19.82 7.43
CA ILE A 218 -19.63 20.90 6.50
C ILE A 218 -18.29 21.50 6.93
N GLY A 219 -17.40 21.77 5.96
CA GLY A 219 -16.15 22.48 6.24
C GLY A 219 -14.93 21.61 6.47
N ILE A 220 -14.96 20.31 6.11
CA ILE A 220 -13.70 19.57 5.91
C ILE A 220 -12.94 20.31 4.81
N ASN A 221 -13.40 20.28 3.55
CA ASN A 221 -12.75 20.95 2.40
C ASN A 221 -11.20 20.91 2.43
N GLN A 222 -10.65 19.86 3.03
CA GLN A 222 -9.23 19.65 3.27
C GLN A 222 -8.70 18.68 2.22
N PRO A 223 -7.38 18.70 1.95
CA PRO A 223 -6.72 17.61 1.27
C PRO A 223 -6.95 16.29 2.00
N ALA A 224 -7.35 15.26 1.27
CA ALA A 224 -7.45 13.89 1.75
C ALA A 224 -6.57 13.00 0.87
N LEU A 225 -5.69 12.23 1.50
CA LEU A 225 -4.80 11.30 0.81
C LEU A 225 -5.55 10.00 0.54
N ILE A 226 -5.54 9.55 -0.72
CA ILE A 226 -5.99 8.21 -1.09
C ILE A 226 -4.79 7.29 -0.95
N ASP A 227 -4.72 6.62 0.20
CA ASP A 227 -3.57 5.83 0.63
C ASP A 227 -4.00 4.38 0.93
N THR A 228 -3.51 3.42 0.16
CA THR A 228 -3.71 1.99 0.42
C THR A 228 -2.68 1.41 1.40
N GLY A 229 -1.64 2.19 1.73
CA GLY A 229 -0.69 1.91 2.80
C GLY A 229 -1.31 2.07 4.19
N THR A 230 -2.29 2.96 4.36
CA THR A 230 -2.99 3.13 5.65
C THR A 230 -4.03 2.04 5.91
N GLN A 231 -4.21 1.69 7.19
CA GLN A 231 -5.11 0.62 7.64
C GLN A 231 -6.51 1.10 8.02
N GLY A 232 -6.80 2.39 7.90
CA GLY A 232 -8.07 2.95 8.29
C GLY A 232 -8.35 4.33 7.70
N LEU A 233 -9.51 4.87 8.03
CA LEU A 233 -9.84 6.24 7.71
C LEU A 233 -9.26 7.16 8.79
N VAL A 234 -8.17 7.84 8.47
CA VAL A 234 -7.58 8.85 9.36
C VAL A 234 -8.41 10.12 9.32
N ILE A 235 -8.94 10.53 10.47
CA ILE A 235 -9.79 11.71 10.61
C ILE A 235 -8.99 12.80 11.34
N PRO A 236 -9.03 14.07 10.87
CA PRO A 236 -8.40 15.17 11.59
C PRO A 236 -8.87 15.23 13.05
N PRO A 237 -7.98 15.51 14.02
CA PRO A 237 -8.33 15.52 15.45
C PRO A 237 -9.56 16.38 15.78
N ASP A 238 -9.69 17.56 15.17
CA ASP A 238 -10.81 18.49 15.38
C ASP A 238 -12.18 17.93 14.94
N HIS A 239 -12.20 16.83 14.18
CA HIS A 239 -13.41 16.16 13.70
C HIS A 239 -13.60 14.75 14.27
N PHE A 240 -12.61 14.21 14.99
CA PHE A 240 -12.60 12.81 15.42
C PHE A 240 -13.76 12.49 16.37
N ASP A 241 -13.86 13.16 17.51
CA ASP A 241 -14.87 12.86 18.54
C ASP A 241 -16.30 12.99 18.01
N ALA A 242 -16.58 14.05 17.24
CA ALA A 242 -17.90 14.27 16.66
C ALA A 242 -18.25 13.18 15.63
N THR A 243 -17.28 12.73 14.83
CA THR A 243 -17.48 11.67 13.85
C THR A 243 -17.67 10.33 14.54
N LEU A 244 -16.81 9.99 15.51
CA LEU A 244 -16.89 8.75 16.27
C LEU A 244 -18.24 8.64 17.00
N LYS A 245 -18.68 9.71 17.66
CA LYS A 245 -20.00 9.76 18.30
C LYS A 245 -21.13 9.52 17.29
N ALA A 246 -21.07 10.15 16.12
CA ALA A 246 -22.09 9.96 15.10
C ALA A 246 -22.12 8.52 14.55
N ILE A 247 -20.96 7.84 14.48
CA ILE A 247 -20.84 6.42 14.10
C ILE A 247 -21.49 5.55 15.17
N THR A 248 -21.10 5.68 16.44
CA THR A 248 -21.61 4.83 17.53
C THR A 248 -23.10 5.05 17.78
N ASP A 249 -23.61 6.29 17.69
CA ASP A 249 -25.04 6.60 17.82
C ASP A 249 -25.87 5.89 16.74
N GLN A 250 -25.43 5.95 15.47
CA GLN A 250 -26.16 5.35 14.35
C GLN A 250 -26.03 3.83 14.30
N ALA A 251 -24.85 3.29 14.63
CA ALA A 251 -24.65 1.86 14.76
C ALA A 251 -25.54 1.31 15.88
N SER A 252 -25.60 1.98 17.04
CA SER A 252 -26.46 1.57 18.16
C SER A 252 -27.95 1.62 17.80
N ALA A 253 -28.39 2.68 17.12
CA ALA A 253 -29.77 2.80 16.65
C ALA A 253 -30.15 1.69 15.67
N THR A 254 -29.23 1.33 14.76
CA THR A 254 -29.44 0.25 13.77
C THR A 254 -29.44 -1.13 14.42
N ALA A 255 -28.52 -1.36 15.37
CA ALA A 255 -28.35 -2.64 16.05
C ALA A 255 -29.44 -2.91 17.12
N GLY A 256 -30.07 -1.86 17.65
CA GLY A 256 -31.03 -1.97 18.75
C GLY A 256 -30.39 -2.20 20.13
N PHE A 257 -29.07 -2.11 20.23
CA PHE A 257 -28.29 -2.17 21.46
C PHE A 257 -27.08 -1.23 21.36
N LYS A 258 -26.47 -0.91 22.51
CA LYS A 258 -25.31 -0.01 22.56
C LYS A 258 -24.12 -0.63 21.84
N VAL A 259 -23.64 0.04 20.80
CA VAL A 259 -22.39 -0.25 20.10
C VAL A 259 -21.34 0.74 20.59
N ASP A 260 -20.31 0.22 21.25
CA ASP A 260 -19.15 0.99 21.70
C ASP A 260 -17.97 0.79 20.75
N CYS A 261 -17.12 1.81 20.62
CA CYS A 261 -15.81 1.62 20.01
C CYS A 261 -14.91 0.84 20.98
N ASP A 262 -14.23 -0.18 20.45
CA ASP A 262 -13.12 -0.82 21.15
C ASP A 262 -11.84 -0.05 20.81
N TYR A 263 -11.52 0.96 21.62
CA TYR A 263 -10.40 1.84 21.34
C TYR A 263 -9.08 1.08 21.47
N ILE A 264 -8.24 1.16 20.42
CA ILE A 264 -6.94 0.53 20.33
C ILE A 264 -5.88 1.61 20.60
N PRO A 265 -5.34 1.73 21.84
CA PRO A 265 -4.54 2.88 22.23
C PRO A 265 -3.23 3.02 21.45
N VAL A 266 -2.62 1.90 21.06
CA VAL A 266 -1.38 1.87 20.27
C VAL A 266 -1.57 2.41 18.85
N LEU A 267 -2.78 2.32 18.30
CA LEU A 267 -3.11 2.83 16.97
C LEU A 267 -3.77 4.21 17.01
N GLY A 268 -4.12 4.72 18.20
CA GLY A 268 -4.95 5.91 18.33
C GLY A 268 -6.29 5.79 17.62
N ALA A 269 -6.82 4.56 17.52
CA ALA A 269 -7.90 4.24 16.60
C ALA A 269 -9.10 3.58 17.30
N CYS A 270 -10.26 3.84 16.70
CA CYS A 270 -11.44 3.01 16.70
C CYS A 270 -11.52 2.33 15.32
#